data_AF-A0A7X3UB85-F1
#
_entry.id   AF-A0A7X3UB85-F1
#
_cell.length_a   1.000
_cell.length_b   1.000
_cell.length_c   1.000
_cell.angle_alpha   90.00
_cell.angle_beta   90.00
_cell.angle_gamma   90.00
#
_symmetry.space_group_name_H-M   'P 1'
#
loop_
_entity.id
_entity.type
_entity.pdbx_description
1 polymer ?
#
loop_
_entity_poly.entity_id
_entity_poly.type
_entity_poly.pdbx_seq_one_letter_code
_entity_poly.pdbx_strand_id
1 'polypeptide(L)'
;MRLTTPGQDPGWLAPEAGDERFTVDFQIFIGDFARYATDSKVASYIPNLFSTEMKQIERPDDCLFPDVFITRVSRPNEKGYVNFGPMMFNKRGYVQNCRTVIAEIDDTYPVFHGDCTVHTSEIDYLVEGDYGPSNEEIRAKVEAVEDEGKREGLLDLMDSVPDRWLRGMLRRSFWFFEKLDPAAVAPLLGKGPEPDAESKAIAANVAEVVSDGANLQIGVGEPSSSLVRG
;
A
#
# COMPACT_ATOMS: atom_id res chain seq x y z
N MET A 1 9.11 -16.01 7.76
CA MET A 1 8.05 -15.07 7.34
C MET A 1 8.57 -14.29 6.15
N ARG A 2 7.82 -14.25 5.04
CA ARG A 2 8.19 -13.46 3.86
C ARG A 2 7.37 -12.19 3.81
N LEU A 3 8.03 -11.04 3.83
CA LEU A 3 7.40 -9.73 3.76
C LEU A 3 7.55 -9.17 2.35
N THR A 4 6.41 -8.90 1.70
CA THR A 4 6.37 -8.23 0.39
C THR A 4 5.97 -6.77 0.59
N THR A 5 6.89 -5.85 0.29
CA THR A 5 6.64 -4.39 0.37
C THR A 5 6.02 -3.92 1.70
N PRO A 6 6.59 -4.25 2.87
CA PRO A 6 6.02 -3.81 4.14
C PRO A 6 6.04 -2.28 4.23
N GLY A 7 4.99 -1.68 4.80
CA GLY A 7 4.88 -0.22 4.93
C GLY A 7 5.35 0.33 6.28
N GLN A 8 5.56 -0.54 7.26
CA GLN A 8 5.98 -0.20 8.62
C GLN A 8 6.59 -1.42 9.31
N ASP A 9 7.35 -1.18 10.37
CA ASP A 9 7.89 -2.22 11.24
C ASP A 9 7.10 -2.22 12.57
N PRO A 10 6.27 -3.25 12.85
CA PRO A 10 5.56 -3.37 14.11
C PRO A 10 6.46 -3.87 15.27
N GLY A 11 7.77 -3.92 15.05
CA GLY A 11 8.77 -4.44 16.00
C GLY A 11 9.37 -5.78 15.57
N TRP A 12 9.13 -6.25 14.34
CA TRP A 12 9.69 -7.50 13.82
C TRP A 12 11.19 -7.43 13.56
N LEU A 13 11.71 -6.22 13.32
CA LEU A 13 13.12 -6.01 12.97
C LEU A 13 13.95 -5.53 14.17
N ALA A 14 13.33 -5.38 15.34
CA ALA A 14 14.04 -5.00 16.54
C ALA A 14 15.03 -6.10 16.95
N PRO A 15 16.28 -5.77 17.35
CA PRO A 15 17.25 -6.78 17.77
C PRO A 15 16.77 -7.67 18.93
N GLU A 16 15.95 -7.09 19.80
CA GLU A 16 15.34 -7.73 20.99
C GLU A 16 14.12 -8.59 20.62
N ALA A 17 13.54 -8.41 19.43
CA ALA A 17 12.36 -9.15 18.98
C ALA A 17 12.68 -10.59 18.55
N GLY A 18 13.90 -11.06 18.84
CA GLY A 18 14.42 -12.41 18.63
C GLY A 18 13.67 -13.48 19.44
N ASP A 19 12.37 -13.64 19.18
CA ASP A 19 11.71 -14.91 19.38
C ASP A 19 12.10 -15.79 18.19
N GLU A 20 12.88 -16.86 18.44
CA GLU A 20 13.45 -17.79 17.44
C GLU A 20 12.40 -18.45 16.51
N ARG A 21 11.12 -18.15 16.71
CA ARG A 21 9.96 -18.73 16.01
C ARG A 21 9.84 -18.28 14.56
N PHE A 22 10.31 -17.07 14.22
CA PHE A 22 10.16 -16.54 12.86
C PHE A 22 11.45 -15.88 12.36
N THR A 23 12.01 -16.42 11.29
CA THR A 23 12.98 -15.70 10.45
C THR A 23 12.25 -14.70 9.56
N VAL A 24 12.83 -13.54 9.26
CA VAL A 24 12.23 -12.54 8.36
C VAL A 24 13.02 -12.46 7.07
N ASP A 25 12.33 -12.67 5.96
CA ASP A 25 12.86 -12.48 4.61
C ASP A 25 12.06 -11.40 3.90
N PHE A 26 12.73 -10.38 3.38
CA PHE A 26 12.12 -9.41 2.48
C PHE A 26 12.13 -9.97 1.07
N GLN A 27 10.99 -9.81 0.40
CA GLN A 27 10.80 -10.22 -0.99
C GLN A 27 10.37 -8.99 -1.80
N ILE A 28 10.84 -8.90 -3.05
CA ILE A 28 10.50 -7.85 -4.02
C ILE A 28 11.08 -6.48 -3.61
N PHE A 29 10.68 -5.95 -2.46
CA PHE A 29 11.04 -4.60 -2.02
C PHE A 29 11.00 -4.48 -0.49
N ILE A 30 12.04 -3.88 0.08
CA ILE A 30 12.23 -3.69 1.53
C ILE A 30 11.81 -2.29 2.02
N GLY A 31 11.84 -1.28 1.16
CA GLY A 31 11.64 0.12 1.56
C GLY A 31 12.80 0.68 2.39
N ASP A 32 12.89 2.01 2.51
CA ASP A 32 13.99 2.68 3.21
C ASP A 32 14.02 2.35 4.71
N PHE A 33 12.85 2.38 5.36
CA PHE A 33 12.70 2.17 6.80
C PHE A 33 13.27 0.85 7.32
N ALA A 34 13.41 -0.17 6.46
CA ALA A 34 13.84 -1.51 6.85
C ALA A 34 15.22 -1.92 6.30
N ARG A 35 15.93 -1.08 5.52
CA ARG A 35 17.26 -1.43 4.95
C ARG A 35 18.28 -1.80 6.01
N TYR A 36 18.23 -1.13 7.16
CA TYR A 36 19.11 -1.41 8.30
C TYR A 36 19.02 -2.88 8.75
N ALA A 37 17.87 -3.53 8.56
CA ALA A 37 17.65 -4.91 8.97
C ALA A 37 18.47 -5.91 8.15
N THR A 38 18.74 -5.59 6.88
CA THR A 38 19.65 -6.39 6.04
C THR A 38 21.11 -6.11 6.38
N ASP A 39 21.48 -4.86 6.64
CA ASP A 39 22.84 -4.48 6.99
C ASP A 39 23.27 -5.08 8.34
N SER A 40 22.35 -5.10 9.31
CA SER A 40 22.53 -5.69 10.64
C SER A 40 22.32 -7.20 10.69
N LYS A 41 21.94 -7.82 9.56
CA LYS A 41 21.70 -9.27 9.40
C LYS A 41 20.59 -9.85 10.29
N VAL A 42 19.62 -9.02 10.70
CA VAL A 42 18.42 -9.49 11.40
C VAL A 42 17.35 -10.01 10.44
N ALA A 43 17.44 -9.64 9.16
CA ALA A 43 16.58 -10.15 8.09
C ALA A 43 17.37 -10.36 6.80
N SER A 44 16.92 -11.30 5.96
CA SER A 44 17.50 -11.52 4.64
C SER A 44 16.69 -10.81 3.55
N TYR A 45 17.30 -10.58 2.39
CA TYR A 45 16.60 -10.10 1.20
C TYR A 45 16.70 -11.15 0.09
N ILE A 46 15.57 -11.52 -0.49
CA ILE A 46 15.48 -12.43 -1.62
C ILE A 46 15.42 -11.57 -2.89
N PRO A 47 16.52 -11.47 -3.66
CA PRO A 47 16.52 -10.68 -4.88
C PRO A 47 15.71 -11.40 -5.96
N ASN A 48 14.62 -10.79 -6.38
CA ASN A 48 13.79 -11.29 -7.48
C ASN A 48 13.26 -10.12 -8.33
N LEU A 49 12.98 -10.40 -9.61
CA LEU A 49 12.41 -9.41 -10.51
C LEU A 49 10.88 -9.46 -10.43
N PHE A 50 10.22 -8.30 -10.42
CA PHE A 50 8.76 -8.21 -10.53
C PHE A 50 8.21 -9.02 -11.71
N SER A 51 8.90 -8.97 -12.85
CA SER A 51 8.49 -9.62 -14.10
C SER A 51 8.57 -11.14 -14.08
N THR A 52 9.46 -11.72 -13.27
CA THR A 52 9.65 -13.17 -13.17
C THR A 52 8.97 -13.77 -11.95
N GLU A 53 8.86 -13.00 -10.87
CA GLU A 53 8.20 -13.46 -9.64
C GLU A 53 6.69 -13.53 -9.82
N MET A 54 6.06 -12.57 -10.50
CA MET A 54 4.60 -12.49 -10.65
C MET A 54 4.08 -13.41 -11.77
N LYS A 55 4.52 -14.67 -11.75
CA LYS A 55 4.18 -15.72 -12.72
C LYS A 55 3.62 -16.98 -12.07
N GLN A 56 3.09 -16.84 -10.86
CA GLN A 56 2.55 -17.95 -10.06
C GLN A 56 1.41 -18.71 -10.75
N ILE A 57 0.67 -18.04 -11.64
CA ILE A 57 -0.45 -18.65 -12.36
C ILE A 57 0.06 -19.36 -13.62
N GLU A 58 1.01 -18.74 -14.35
CA GLU A 58 1.52 -19.29 -15.61
C GLU A 58 2.61 -20.36 -15.41
N ARG A 59 3.35 -20.31 -14.31
CA ARG A 59 4.49 -21.20 -14.00
C ARG A 59 4.52 -21.58 -12.51
N PRO A 60 3.46 -22.24 -11.99
CA PRO A 60 3.38 -22.58 -10.58
C PRO A 60 4.53 -23.49 -10.12
N ASP A 61 5.00 -24.40 -10.99
CA ASP A 61 6.09 -25.33 -10.67
C ASP A 61 7.46 -24.65 -10.49
N ASP A 62 7.64 -23.45 -11.04
CA ASP A 62 8.85 -22.64 -10.88
C ASP A 62 8.80 -21.76 -9.62
N CYS A 63 7.67 -21.73 -8.92
CA CYS A 63 7.41 -20.80 -7.81
C CYS A 63 7.53 -21.49 -6.45
N LEU A 64 8.12 -20.78 -5.49
CA LEU A 64 8.14 -21.22 -4.10
C LEU A 64 6.99 -20.58 -3.32
N PHE A 65 5.88 -21.29 -3.19
CA PHE A 65 4.72 -20.81 -2.44
C PHE A 65 4.95 -20.82 -0.92
N PRO A 66 4.38 -19.85 -0.18
CA PRO A 66 4.30 -19.96 1.27
C PRO A 66 3.26 -21.02 1.67
N ASP A 67 3.48 -21.70 2.80
CA ASP A 67 2.49 -22.62 3.36
C ASP A 67 1.20 -21.91 3.79
N VAL A 68 1.33 -20.67 4.28
CA VAL A 68 0.24 -19.83 4.76
C VAL A 68 0.33 -18.47 4.09
N PHE A 69 -0.74 -18.06 3.41
CA PHE A 69 -0.88 -16.75 2.81
C PHE A 69 -1.89 -15.92 3.60
N ILE A 70 -1.48 -14.73 4.02
CA ILE A 70 -2.31 -13.80 4.78
C ILE A 70 -2.50 -12.53 3.95
N THR A 71 -3.75 -12.12 3.75
CA THR A 71 -4.09 -10.93 2.97
C THR A 71 -5.30 -10.20 3.54
N ARG A 72 -5.49 -8.98 3.05
CA ARG A 72 -6.70 -8.21 3.23
C ARG A 72 -7.57 -8.26 1.98
N VAL A 73 -8.89 -8.25 2.16
CA VAL A 73 -9.89 -8.27 1.10
C VAL A 73 -11.09 -7.38 1.44
N SER A 74 -11.90 -7.03 0.43
CA SER A 74 -13.18 -6.35 0.65
C SER A 74 -14.21 -7.26 1.33
N ARG A 75 -15.36 -6.71 1.73
CA ARG A 75 -16.55 -7.52 2.03
C ARG A 75 -16.95 -8.39 0.82
N PRO A 76 -17.45 -9.61 1.04
CA PRO A 76 -18.03 -10.42 -0.03
C PRO A 76 -19.22 -9.72 -0.65
N ASN A 77 -19.33 -9.74 -1.97
CA ASN A 77 -20.53 -9.30 -2.68
C ASN A 77 -21.64 -10.37 -2.62
N GLU A 78 -22.80 -10.07 -3.20
CA GLU A 78 -23.97 -10.98 -3.25
C GLU A 78 -23.67 -12.36 -3.87
N LYS A 79 -22.61 -12.45 -4.68
CA LYS A 79 -22.17 -13.69 -5.34
C LYS A 79 -21.05 -14.41 -4.59
N GLY A 80 -20.69 -13.96 -3.38
CA GLY A 80 -19.63 -14.56 -2.58
C GLY A 80 -18.21 -14.21 -3.02
N TYR A 81 -18.01 -13.15 -3.82
CA TYR A 81 -16.65 -12.73 -4.23
C TYR A 81 -16.14 -11.59 -3.38
N VAL A 82 -14.86 -11.67 -3.00
CA VAL A 82 -14.11 -10.60 -2.33
C VAL A 82 -13.09 -9.99 -3.29
N ASN A 83 -12.62 -8.77 -3.00
CA ASN A 83 -11.67 -8.03 -3.84
C ASN A 83 -10.34 -7.77 -3.11
N PHE A 84 -9.21 -7.91 -3.82
CA PHE A 84 -7.85 -7.65 -3.32
C PHE A 84 -7.44 -6.17 -3.31
N GLY A 85 -8.35 -5.27 -3.69
CA GLY A 85 -8.14 -3.84 -3.65
C GLY A 85 -7.02 -3.36 -4.60
N PRO A 86 -6.29 -2.29 -4.24
CA PRO A 86 -5.30 -1.68 -5.12
C PRO A 86 -4.01 -2.49 -5.29
N MET A 87 -3.83 -3.56 -4.49
CA MET A 87 -2.57 -4.29 -4.39
C MET A 87 -2.80 -5.78 -4.68
N MET A 88 -3.14 -6.10 -5.93
CA MET A 88 -3.38 -7.49 -6.37
C MET A 88 -2.08 -8.28 -6.48
N PHE A 89 -1.05 -7.76 -7.16
CA PHE A 89 0.26 -8.41 -7.37
C PHE A 89 0.20 -9.93 -7.62
N ASN A 90 0.63 -10.74 -6.65
CA ASN A 90 0.70 -12.21 -6.70
C ASN A 90 -0.46 -12.90 -5.95
N LYS A 91 -1.38 -12.12 -5.37
CA LYS A 91 -2.36 -12.63 -4.39
C LYS A 91 -3.24 -13.73 -4.97
N ARG A 92 -3.70 -13.61 -6.22
CA ARG A 92 -4.51 -14.67 -6.85
C ARG A 92 -3.75 -15.98 -6.98
N GLY A 93 -2.50 -15.92 -7.45
CA GLY A 93 -1.63 -17.10 -7.53
C GLY A 93 -1.35 -17.70 -6.16
N TYR A 94 -1.21 -16.88 -5.11
CA TYR A 94 -1.07 -17.37 -3.74
C TYR A 94 -2.35 -18.03 -3.22
N VAL A 95 -3.54 -17.47 -3.47
CA VAL A 95 -4.79 -18.12 -3.05
C VAL A 95 -4.96 -19.50 -3.71
N GLN A 96 -4.55 -19.65 -4.96
CA GLN A 96 -4.70 -20.92 -5.70
C GLN A 96 -3.73 -22.02 -5.26
N ASN A 97 -2.56 -21.66 -4.72
CA ASN A 97 -1.44 -22.59 -4.53
C ASN A 97 -0.99 -22.74 -3.08
N CYS A 98 -1.31 -21.80 -2.20
CA CYS A 98 -0.95 -21.91 -0.78
C CYS A 98 -1.83 -22.95 -0.09
N ARG A 99 -1.26 -23.70 0.86
CA ARG A 99 -2.00 -24.71 1.62
C ARG A 99 -3.06 -24.08 2.51
N THR A 100 -2.83 -22.86 3.00
CA THR A 100 -3.77 -22.15 3.87
C THR A 100 -3.84 -20.68 3.50
N VAL A 101 -5.04 -20.16 3.35
CA VAL A 101 -5.34 -18.77 3.02
C VAL A 101 -6.17 -18.16 4.14
N ILE A 102 -5.63 -17.09 4.74
CA ILE A 102 -6.30 -16.30 5.77
C ILE A 102 -6.55 -14.91 5.20
N ALA A 103 -7.81 -14.49 5.16
CA ALA A 103 -8.21 -13.18 4.66
C ALA A 103 -8.89 -12.36 5.75
N GLU A 104 -8.34 -11.16 6.00
CA GLU A 104 -8.95 -10.14 6.84
C GLU A 104 -9.92 -9.30 5.99
N ILE A 105 -11.19 -9.24 6.37
CA ILE A 105 -12.24 -8.48 5.69
C ILE A 105 -12.15 -7.02 6.13
N ASP A 106 -11.88 -6.12 5.19
CA ASP A 106 -11.87 -4.67 5.35
C ASP A 106 -13.01 -4.04 4.53
N ASP A 107 -13.94 -3.38 5.22
CA ASP A 107 -15.08 -2.72 4.58
C ASP A 107 -14.71 -1.42 3.86
N THR A 108 -13.49 -0.91 4.06
CA THR A 108 -12.94 0.22 3.32
C THR A 108 -12.21 -0.19 2.05
N TYR A 109 -11.93 -1.48 1.87
CA TYR A 109 -11.14 -1.94 0.74
C TYR A 109 -11.88 -1.66 -0.57
N PRO A 110 -11.34 -0.81 -1.46
CA PRO A 110 -12.05 -0.43 -2.67
C PRO A 110 -12.17 -1.64 -3.61
N VAL A 111 -13.25 -1.68 -4.38
CA VAL A 111 -13.43 -2.70 -5.42
C VAL A 111 -12.70 -2.27 -6.68
N PHE A 112 -11.71 -3.05 -7.10
CA PHE A 112 -10.99 -2.87 -8.36
C PHE A 112 -11.45 -3.86 -9.43
N HIS A 113 -11.49 -3.41 -10.69
CA HIS A 113 -11.78 -4.26 -11.84
C HIS A 113 -10.53 -5.03 -12.30
N GLY A 114 -10.75 -6.00 -13.19
CA GLY A 114 -9.69 -6.89 -13.66
C GLY A 114 -9.57 -8.12 -12.77
N ASP A 115 -8.36 -8.66 -12.66
CA ASP A 115 -8.13 -9.93 -11.99
C ASP A 115 -7.95 -9.79 -10.47
N CYS A 116 -8.82 -9.00 -9.84
CA CYS A 116 -8.68 -8.57 -8.45
C CYS A 116 -9.63 -9.29 -7.50
N THR A 117 -10.32 -10.34 -7.93
CA THR A 117 -11.37 -11.00 -7.14
C THR A 117 -11.13 -12.49 -6.97
N VAL A 118 -11.60 -13.04 -5.86
CA VAL A 118 -11.60 -14.47 -5.58
C VAL A 118 -12.89 -14.85 -4.84
N HIS A 119 -13.39 -16.06 -5.03
CA HIS A 119 -14.60 -16.50 -4.31
C HIS A 119 -14.25 -16.89 -2.88
N THR A 120 -15.14 -16.65 -1.92
CA THR A 120 -14.90 -16.97 -0.50
C THR A 120 -14.66 -18.46 -0.24
N SER A 121 -15.11 -19.35 -1.12
CA SER A 121 -14.83 -20.80 -1.03
C SER A 121 -13.36 -21.17 -1.30
N GLU A 122 -12.57 -20.25 -1.84
CA GLU A 122 -11.13 -20.44 -2.08
C GLU A 122 -10.29 -19.91 -0.88
N ILE A 123 -10.94 -19.49 0.21
CA ILE A 123 -10.30 -18.95 1.40
C ILE A 123 -10.64 -19.84 2.60
N ASP A 124 -9.63 -20.32 3.32
CA ASP A 124 -9.83 -21.21 4.47
C ASP A 124 -10.40 -20.46 5.69
N TYR A 125 -9.90 -19.25 5.94
CA TYR A 125 -10.31 -18.44 7.09
C TYR A 125 -10.60 -16.99 6.68
N LEU A 126 -11.83 -16.56 6.93
CA LEU A 126 -12.28 -15.17 6.76
C LEU A 126 -12.47 -14.56 8.15
N VAL A 127 -11.74 -13.48 8.42
CA VAL A 127 -11.72 -12.81 9.73
C VAL A 127 -12.21 -11.38 9.55
N GLU A 128 -13.20 -10.95 10.33
CA GLU A 128 -13.65 -9.55 10.33
C GLU A 128 -12.57 -8.68 10.98
N GLY A 129 -12.09 -7.66 10.26
CA GLY A 129 -11.16 -6.67 10.81
C GLY A 129 -11.88 -5.45 11.37
N ASP A 130 -11.27 -4.82 12.37
CA ASP A 130 -11.71 -3.53 12.90
C ASP A 130 -10.83 -2.42 12.32
N TYR A 131 -11.40 -1.62 11.43
CA TYR A 131 -10.70 -0.55 10.73
C TYR A 131 -11.01 0.84 11.27
N GLY A 132 -11.46 0.91 12.52
CA GLY A 132 -11.62 2.18 13.23
C GLY A 132 -12.84 2.98 12.80
N PRO A 133 -12.86 4.29 13.07
CA PRO A 133 -14.06 5.14 13.00
C PRO A 133 -14.53 5.43 11.57
N SER A 134 -15.81 5.67 11.40
CA SER A 134 -16.42 6.21 10.17
C SER A 134 -15.88 7.60 9.78
N ASN A 135 -16.14 8.02 8.54
CA ASN A 135 -15.78 9.36 8.07
C ASN A 135 -16.42 10.48 8.91
N GLU A 136 -17.64 10.25 9.42
CA GLU A 136 -18.36 11.20 10.27
C GLU A 136 -17.65 11.36 11.62
N GLU A 137 -17.24 10.24 12.24
CA GLU A 137 -16.46 10.24 13.48
C GLU A 137 -15.08 10.88 13.29
N ILE A 138 -14.44 10.68 12.13
CA ILE A 138 -13.19 11.37 11.79
C ILE A 138 -13.42 12.86 11.69
N ARG A 139 -14.43 13.31 10.92
CA ARG A 139 -14.75 14.74 10.75
C ARG A 139 -15.05 15.42 12.08
N ALA A 140 -15.87 14.80 12.93
CA ALA A 140 -16.20 15.35 14.24
C ALA A 140 -14.95 15.56 15.11
N LYS A 141 -13.95 14.67 15.03
CA LYS A 141 -12.67 14.87 15.71
C LYS A 141 -11.84 16.01 15.12
N VAL A 142 -11.83 16.16 13.79
CA VAL A 142 -11.13 17.27 13.14
C VAL A 142 -11.73 18.61 13.58
N GLU A 143 -13.06 18.70 13.59
CA GLU A 143 -13.80 19.89 14.04
C GLU A 143 -13.52 20.23 15.51
N ALA A 144 -13.19 19.23 16.33
CA ALA A 144 -12.82 19.41 17.73
C ALA A 144 -11.34 19.79 17.98
N VAL A 145 -10.49 19.87 16.95
CA VAL A 145 -9.08 20.29 17.08
C VAL A 145 -9.04 21.77 17.52
N GLU A 146 -8.37 22.06 18.63
CA GLU A 146 -8.31 23.42 19.22
C GLU A 146 -7.56 24.41 18.31
N ASP A 147 -6.43 23.98 17.75
CA ASP A 147 -5.62 24.79 16.83
C ASP A 147 -6.40 25.09 15.54
N GLU A 148 -6.74 26.35 15.35
CA GLU A 148 -7.58 26.82 14.24
C GLU A 148 -6.92 26.61 12.88
N GLY A 149 -5.63 26.94 12.74
CA GLY A 149 -4.93 26.77 11.46
C GLY A 149 -4.80 25.30 11.07
N LYS A 150 -4.55 24.43 12.05
CA LYS A 150 -4.53 22.98 11.84
C LYS A 150 -5.91 22.42 11.50
N ARG A 151 -6.95 22.85 12.22
CA ARG A 151 -8.34 22.43 11.96
C ARG A 151 -8.77 22.79 10.55
N GLU A 152 -8.59 24.04 10.14
CA GLU A 152 -8.93 24.51 8.79
C GLU A 152 -8.14 23.76 7.72
N GLY A 153 -6.83 23.59 7.89
CA GLY A 153 -5.99 22.86 6.95
C GLY A 153 -6.39 21.39 6.78
N LEU A 154 -6.81 20.73 7.86
CA LEU A 154 -7.27 19.34 7.82
C LEU A 154 -8.66 19.22 7.18
N LEU A 155 -9.57 20.17 7.43
CA LEU A 155 -10.89 20.20 6.78
C LEU A 155 -10.78 20.44 5.27
N ASP A 156 -9.96 21.42 4.84
CA ASP A 156 -9.68 21.65 3.40
C ASP A 156 -9.12 20.38 2.74
N LEU A 157 -8.24 19.69 3.45
CA LEU A 157 -7.69 18.43 2.98
C LEU A 157 -8.78 17.37 2.80
N MET A 158 -9.67 17.22 3.78
CA MET A 158 -10.78 16.27 3.73
C MET A 158 -11.74 16.57 2.57
N ASP A 159 -12.04 17.84 2.34
CA ASP A 159 -12.98 18.27 1.29
C ASP A 159 -12.35 18.20 -0.11
N SER A 160 -11.01 18.25 -0.20
CA SER A 160 -10.27 18.20 -1.48
C SER A 160 -10.04 16.80 -2.05
N VAL A 161 -10.38 15.73 -1.30
CA VAL A 161 -10.04 14.35 -1.67
C VAL A 161 -11.30 13.47 -1.65
N PRO A 162 -11.52 12.57 -2.62
CA PRO A 162 -12.69 11.70 -2.59
C PRO A 162 -12.73 10.82 -1.35
N ASP A 163 -13.92 10.67 -0.75
CA ASP A 163 -14.20 9.90 0.47
C ASP A 163 -13.49 8.54 0.56
N ARG A 164 -13.37 7.81 -0.55
CA ARG A 164 -12.73 6.48 -0.59
C ARG A 164 -11.24 6.52 -0.22
N TRP A 165 -10.53 7.59 -0.58
CA TRP A 165 -9.11 7.77 -0.26
C TRP A 165 -8.94 8.23 1.18
N LEU A 166 -9.85 9.09 1.63
CA LEU A 166 -9.95 9.55 3.00
C LEU A 166 -10.15 8.37 3.97
N ARG A 167 -11.06 7.45 3.64
CA ARG A 167 -11.34 6.22 4.41
C ARG A 167 -10.09 5.38 4.64
N GLY A 168 -9.31 5.12 3.59
CA GLY A 168 -8.12 4.27 3.69
C GLY A 168 -6.95 4.94 4.42
N MET A 169 -6.72 6.24 4.21
CA MET A 169 -5.57 6.94 4.78
C MET A 169 -5.82 7.46 6.21
N LEU A 170 -6.98 8.09 6.45
CA LEU A 170 -7.30 8.72 7.73
C LEU A 170 -7.70 7.71 8.80
N ARG A 171 -8.39 6.60 8.48
CA ARG A 171 -8.67 5.54 9.47
C ARG A 171 -7.38 4.92 10.03
N ARG A 172 -6.40 4.63 9.16
CA ARG A 172 -5.09 4.09 9.56
C ARG A 172 -4.27 5.06 10.41
N SER A 173 -4.47 6.35 10.18
CA SER A 173 -3.76 7.43 10.90
C SER A 173 -4.60 8.03 12.04
N PHE A 174 -5.82 7.53 12.27
CA PHE A 174 -6.82 8.15 13.15
C PHE A 174 -6.33 8.33 14.57
N TRP A 175 -5.61 7.33 15.10
CA TRP A 175 -5.03 7.34 16.43
C TRP A 175 -3.89 8.35 16.61
N PHE A 176 -3.34 8.85 15.50
CA PHE A 176 -2.25 9.83 15.47
C PHE A 176 -2.64 11.12 14.74
N PHE A 177 -3.94 11.32 14.46
CA PHE A 177 -4.41 12.40 13.61
C PHE A 177 -4.10 13.79 14.20
N GLU A 178 -4.22 13.94 15.52
CA GLU A 178 -3.78 15.14 16.25
C GLU A 178 -2.27 15.43 16.13
N LYS A 179 -1.48 14.45 15.68
CA LYS A 179 -0.03 14.59 15.45
C LYS A 179 0.34 14.74 13.98
N LEU A 180 -0.61 14.63 13.05
CA LEU A 180 -0.35 14.84 11.63
C LEU A 180 -0.05 16.31 11.37
N ASP A 181 1.05 16.54 10.68
CA ASP A 181 1.39 17.82 10.08
C ASP A 181 0.71 17.89 8.69
N PRO A 182 -0.21 18.83 8.43
CA PRO A 182 -0.83 19.00 7.12
C PRO A 182 0.20 19.13 5.98
N ALA A 183 1.36 19.74 6.24
CA ALA A 183 2.43 19.87 5.24
C ALA A 183 3.07 18.52 4.88
N ALA A 184 3.11 17.57 5.81
CA ALA A 184 3.59 16.21 5.54
C ALA A 184 2.58 15.36 4.74
N VAL A 185 1.28 15.69 4.84
CA VAL A 185 0.20 14.96 4.19
C VAL A 185 -0.12 15.51 2.79
N ALA A 186 0.01 16.82 2.59
CA ALA A 186 -0.30 17.49 1.33
C ALA A 186 0.36 16.84 0.08
N PRO A 187 1.64 16.44 0.09
CA PRO A 187 2.26 15.76 -1.06
C PRO A 187 1.58 14.44 -1.44
N LEU A 188 1.07 13.68 -0.45
CA LEU A 188 0.37 12.41 -0.67
C LEU A 188 -0.98 12.60 -1.37
N LEU A 189 -1.48 13.83 -1.41
CA LEU A 189 -2.75 14.22 -2.00
C LEU A 189 -2.58 15.12 -3.23
N GLY A 190 -1.38 15.12 -3.82
CA GLY A 190 -1.07 15.88 -5.03
C GLY A 190 -0.82 17.38 -4.80
N LYS A 191 -0.81 17.85 -3.55
CA LYS A 191 -0.47 19.22 -3.13
C LYS A 191 1.01 19.33 -2.73
N GLY A 192 1.90 18.70 -3.49
CA GLY A 192 3.35 18.73 -3.23
C GLY A 192 3.99 20.08 -3.61
N PRO A 193 5.21 20.38 -3.11
CA PRO A 193 5.93 21.59 -3.48
C PRO A 193 6.15 21.68 -5.00
N GLU A 194 6.41 22.89 -5.49
CA GLU A 194 6.75 23.10 -6.90
C GLU A 194 8.03 22.35 -7.29
N PRO A 195 8.08 21.71 -8.47
CA PRO A 195 9.31 21.08 -8.96
C PRO A 195 10.45 22.10 -9.03
N ASP A 196 11.65 21.67 -8.66
CA ASP A 196 12.86 22.48 -8.77
C ASP A 196 13.28 22.67 -10.25
N ALA A 197 14.30 23.51 -10.47
CA ALA A 197 14.75 23.84 -11.82
C ALA A 197 15.32 22.64 -12.58
N GLU A 198 15.90 21.66 -11.88
CA GLU A 198 16.49 20.47 -12.49
C GLU A 198 15.38 19.51 -12.93
N SER A 199 14.41 19.21 -12.06
CA SER A 199 13.24 18.42 -12.41
C SER A 199 12.43 19.04 -13.56
N LYS A 200 12.30 20.37 -13.61
CA LYS A 200 11.68 21.09 -14.74
C LYS A 200 12.46 20.93 -16.04
N ALA A 201 13.79 21.05 -15.98
CA ALA A 201 14.63 20.83 -17.15
C ALA A 201 14.52 19.38 -17.66
N ILE A 202 14.50 18.39 -16.76
CA ILE A 202 14.30 16.99 -17.12
C ILE A 202 12.93 16.79 -17.78
N ALA A 203 11.86 17.32 -17.18
CA ALA A 203 10.51 17.22 -17.73
C ALA A 203 10.42 17.81 -19.15
N ALA A 204 11.02 18.99 -19.38
CA ALA A 204 11.08 19.61 -20.70
C ALA A 204 11.76 18.71 -21.75
N ASN A 205 12.91 18.10 -21.41
CA ASN A 205 13.60 17.18 -22.32
C ASN A 205 12.80 15.90 -22.57
N VAL A 206 12.11 15.36 -21.56
CA VAL A 206 11.24 14.19 -21.73
C VAL A 206 10.06 14.51 -22.64
N ALA A 207 9.47 15.71 -22.52
CA ALA A 207 8.36 16.14 -23.36
C ALA A 207 8.74 16.20 -24.85
N GLU A 208 9.99 16.50 -25.20
CA GLU A 208 10.46 16.52 -26.60
C GLU A 208 10.45 15.14 -27.27
N VAL A 209 10.54 14.05 -26.50
CA VAL A 209 10.59 12.68 -27.03
C VAL A 209 9.27 11.90 -26.88
N VAL A 210 8.31 12.45 -26.14
CA VAL A 210 6.98 11.84 -25.95
C VAL A 210 6.03 12.37 -27.01
N SER A 211 5.67 11.51 -27.96
CA SER A 211 4.67 11.83 -28.98
C SER A 211 3.23 11.61 -28.51
N ASP A 212 2.28 12.29 -29.14
CA ASP A 212 0.85 12.02 -28.96
C ASP A 212 0.53 10.53 -29.17
N GLY A 213 -0.23 9.94 -28.25
CA GLY A 213 -0.59 8.52 -28.27
C GLY A 213 0.50 7.57 -27.78
N ALA A 214 1.62 8.07 -27.24
CA ALA A 214 2.64 7.22 -26.63
C ALA A 214 2.11 6.46 -25.40
N ASN A 215 2.57 5.21 -25.24
CA ASN A 215 2.34 4.42 -24.04
C ASN A 215 3.44 4.73 -23.02
N LEU A 216 3.07 5.30 -21.87
CA LEU A 216 4.00 5.75 -20.85
C LEU A 216 4.06 4.78 -19.66
N GLN A 217 5.27 4.50 -19.21
CA GLN A 217 5.52 3.86 -17.91
C GLN A 217 6.56 4.69 -17.17
N ILE A 218 6.23 5.11 -15.97
CA ILE A 218 7.11 5.91 -15.10
C ILE A 218 7.21 5.27 -13.71
N GLY A 219 8.24 5.65 -12.98
CA GLY A 219 8.46 5.20 -11.60
C GLY A 219 7.74 6.07 -10.57
N VAL A 220 8.06 5.83 -9.30
CA VAL A 220 7.67 6.67 -8.16
C VAL A 220 8.82 7.57 -7.74
N GLY A 221 8.50 8.78 -7.25
CA GLY A 221 9.48 9.75 -6.77
C GLY A 221 10.09 10.60 -7.88
N GLU A 222 11.02 11.48 -7.51
CA GLU A 222 11.74 12.33 -8.47
C GLU A 222 12.69 11.49 -9.35
N PRO A 223 12.84 11.84 -10.65
CA PRO A 223 12.19 12.95 -11.35
C PRO A 223 10.79 12.62 -11.91
N SER A 224 10.34 11.36 -11.80
CA SER A 224 9.09 10.87 -12.41
C SER A 224 7.86 11.64 -11.91
N SER A 225 7.82 11.96 -10.61
CA SER A 225 6.72 12.72 -9.97
C SER A 225 6.57 14.13 -10.53
N SER A 226 7.64 14.72 -11.06
CA SER A 226 7.62 16.07 -11.62
C SER A 226 7.26 16.13 -13.11
N LEU A 227 7.29 15.01 -13.84
CA LEU A 227 7.09 15.01 -15.30
C LEU A 227 5.73 15.57 -15.75
N VAL A 228 4.70 15.47 -14.92
CA VAL A 228 3.35 15.97 -15.22
C VAL A 228 3.12 17.42 -14.75
N ARG A 229 4.10 18.00 -14.03
CA ARG A 229 4.04 19.35 -13.45
C ARG A 229 5.15 20.28 -13.94
N GLY A 230 6.16 19.72 -14.61
CA GLY A 230 7.37 20.41 -15.07
C GLY A 230 7.28 20.94 -16.49
#